data_AF-A0A3S2N4S0-F1
#
_entry.id   AF-A0A3S2N4S0-F1
#
_cell.length_a   1.000
_cell.length_b   1.000
_cell.length_c   1.000
_cell.angle_alpha   90.00
_cell.angle_beta   90.00
_cell.angle_gamma   90.00
#
_symmetry.space_group_name_H-M   'P 1'
#
loop_
_entity.id
_entity.type
_entity.pdbx_description
1 polymer ?
#
loop_
_entity_poly.entity_id
_entity_poly.type
_entity_poly.pdbx_seq_one_letter_code
_entity_poly.pdbx_strand_id
1 'polypeptide(L)'
;MITTEASREFQAKERKYKEQLKRCLSSALSADLNRLLHEELETDVCLCPVSGSVRAHRPVLLARAPLLLMGQLHKDPTTIHLPNYELSALKDFLW
;
A
#
# COMPACT_ATOMS: atom_id res chain seq x y z
N MET A 1 -45.20 13.57 -3.69
CA MET A 1 -44.57 13.75 -2.37
C MET A 1 -43.83 12.45 -2.06
N ILE A 2 -42.49 12.44 -2.12
CA ILE A 2 -41.72 11.23 -1.80
C ILE A 2 -41.89 11.00 -0.30
N THR A 3 -42.39 9.82 0.09
CA THR A 3 -42.55 9.46 1.50
C THR A 3 -41.18 9.43 2.17
N THR A 4 -41.09 9.89 3.41
CA THR A 4 -39.84 9.94 4.19
C THR A 4 -39.14 8.58 4.29
N GLU A 5 -39.91 7.50 4.18
CA GLU A 5 -39.45 6.12 4.13
C GLU A 5 -38.72 5.79 2.81
N ALA A 6 -39.29 6.15 1.66
CA ALA A 6 -38.65 5.96 0.36
C ALA A 6 -37.33 6.75 0.24
N SER A 7 -37.25 7.94 0.84
CA SER A 7 -35.99 8.70 0.92
C SER A 7 -34.93 8.00 1.77
N ARG A 8 -35.31 7.36 2.88
CA ARG A 8 -34.38 6.61 3.74
C ARG A 8 -33.87 5.35 3.06
N GLU A 9 -34.74 4.61 2.39
CA GLU A 9 -34.38 3.41 1.63
C GLU A 9 -33.40 3.74 0.50
N PHE A 10 -33.66 4.83 -0.23
CA PHE A 10 -32.77 5.30 -1.29
C PHE A 10 -31.36 5.63 -0.73
N GLN A 11 -31.28 6.37 0.37
CA GLN A 11 -30.01 6.69 1.02
C GLN A 11 -29.28 5.44 1.53
N ALA A 12 -29.99 4.47 2.10
CA ALA A 12 -29.40 3.21 2.56
C ALA A 12 -28.83 2.41 1.38
N LYS A 13 -29.57 2.34 0.26
CA LYS A 13 -29.14 1.67 -0.97
C LYS A 13 -27.91 2.37 -1.58
N GLU A 14 -27.90 3.69 -1.62
CA GLU A 14 -26.75 4.48 -2.09
C GLU A 14 -25.50 4.21 -1.24
N ARG A 15 -25.61 4.25 0.09
CA ARG A 15 -24.49 3.91 0.99
C ARG A 15 -23.97 2.50 0.74
N LYS A 16 -24.87 1.52 0.60
CA LYS A 16 -24.50 0.12 0.32
C LYS A 16 -23.70 0.00 -0.98
N TYR A 17 -24.13 0.64 -2.06
CA TYR A 17 -23.40 0.60 -3.33
C TYR A 17 -22.05 1.31 -3.24
N LYS A 18 -21.97 2.46 -2.57
CA LYS A 18 -20.69 3.16 -2.35
C LYS A 18 -19.70 2.29 -1.59
N GLU A 19 -20.15 1.62 -0.53
CA GLU A 19 -19.30 0.72 0.24
C GLU A 19 -18.87 -0.51 -0.58
N GLN A 20 -19.77 -1.09 -1.38
CA GLN A 20 -19.41 -2.18 -2.29
C GLN A 20 -18.37 -1.74 -3.32
N LEU A 21 -18.55 -0.57 -3.94
CA LEU A 21 -17.61 -0.02 -4.90
C LEU A 21 -16.23 0.22 -4.28
N LYS A 22 -16.17 0.81 -3.07
CA LYS A 22 -14.91 1.01 -2.33
C LYS A 22 -14.19 -0.31 -2.08
N ARG A 23 -14.91 -1.36 -1.66
CA ARG A 23 -14.31 -2.69 -1.42
C ARG A 23 -13.76 -3.29 -2.70
N CYS A 24 -14.55 -3.30 -3.78
CA CYS A 24 -14.10 -3.83 -5.08
C CYS A 24 -12.88 -3.08 -5.59
N LEU A 25 -12.89 -1.74 -5.55
CA LEU A 25 -11.78 -0.91 -5.98
C LEU A 25 -10.53 -1.12 -5.10
N SER A 26 -10.69 -1.14 -3.78
CA SER A 26 -9.57 -1.38 -2.86
C SER A 26 -8.95 -2.76 -3.08
N SER A 27 -9.77 -3.79 -3.34
CA SER A 27 -9.29 -5.13 -3.62
C SER A 27 -8.52 -5.20 -4.94
N ALA A 28 -9.06 -4.60 -6.01
CA ALA A 28 -8.39 -4.55 -7.31
C ALA A 28 -7.06 -3.78 -7.23
N LEU A 29 -7.09 -2.60 -6.61
CA LEU A 29 -5.89 -1.76 -6.45
C LEU A 29 -4.83 -2.45 -5.59
N SER A 30 -5.22 -3.15 -4.52
CA SER A 30 -4.26 -3.91 -3.71
C SER A 30 -3.61 -5.03 -4.52
N ALA A 31 -4.37 -5.73 -5.38
CA ALA A 31 -3.84 -6.77 -6.23
C ALA A 31 -2.87 -6.19 -7.28
N ASP A 32 -3.23 -5.08 -7.92
CA ASP A 32 -2.37 -4.40 -8.89
C ASP A 32 -1.08 -3.87 -8.26
N LEU A 33 -1.15 -3.24 -7.08
CA LEU A 33 0.03 -2.78 -6.34
C LEU A 33 0.93 -3.94 -5.92
N ASN A 34 0.35 -5.03 -5.42
CA ASN A 34 1.13 -6.23 -5.07
C ASN A 34 1.83 -6.82 -6.30
N ARG A 35 1.16 -6.81 -7.47
CA ARG A 35 1.76 -7.28 -8.73
C ARG A 35 2.90 -6.39 -9.18
N LEU A 36 2.70 -5.07 -9.21
CA LEU A 36 3.76 -4.10 -9.54
C LEU A 36 4.98 -4.27 -8.62
N LEU A 37 4.72 -4.53 -7.34
CA LEU A 37 5.75 -4.69 -6.33
C LEU A 37 6.53 -6.01 -6.51
N HIS A 38 5.86 -7.13 -6.78
CA HIS A 38 6.49 -8.41 -7.10
C HIS A 38 7.30 -8.37 -8.41
N GLU A 39 6.79 -7.69 -9.43
CA GLU A 39 7.45 -7.50 -10.73
C GLU A 39 8.52 -6.38 -10.69
N GLU A 40 8.70 -5.73 -9.53
CA GLU A 40 9.60 -4.60 -9.28
C GLU A 40 9.39 -3.39 -10.22
N LEU A 41 8.19 -3.23 -10.78
CA LEU A 41 7.81 -2.16 -11.70
C LEU A 41 7.50 -0.85 -10.97
N GLU A 42 7.91 0.27 -11.55
CA GLU A 42 7.68 1.64 -11.01
C GLU A 42 8.17 1.83 -9.55
N THR A 43 9.12 1.02 -9.11
CA THR A 43 9.69 1.10 -7.76
C THR A 43 10.72 2.22 -7.66
N ASP A 44 10.68 2.99 -6.57
CA ASP A 44 11.48 4.21 -6.37
C ASP A 44 12.44 4.13 -5.18
N VAL A 45 12.37 3.05 -4.38
CA VAL A 45 13.24 2.81 -3.23
C VAL A 45 13.85 1.40 -3.29
N CYS A 46 15.13 1.30 -2.92
CA CYS A 46 15.84 0.05 -2.74
C CYS A 46 16.14 -0.18 -1.25
N LEU A 47 15.67 -1.29 -0.68
CA LEU A 47 16.01 -1.70 0.67
C LEU A 47 17.16 -2.72 0.61
N CYS A 48 18.25 -2.46 1.32
CA CYS A 48 19.46 -3.25 1.27
C CYS A 48 19.77 -3.88 2.63
N PRO A 49 19.26 -5.10 2.93
CA PRO A 49 19.80 -5.95 3.98
C PRO A 49 21.22 -6.46 3.65
N VAL A 50 21.86 -7.16 4.59
CA VAL A 50 23.21 -7.73 4.37
C VAL A 50 23.22 -8.77 3.25
N SER A 51 22.12 -9.51 3.10
CA SER A 51 21.99 -10.65 2.18
C SER A 51 21.51 -10.29 0.77
N GLY A 52 21.29 -9.00 0.46
CA GLY A 52 20.88 -8.57 -0.88
C GLY A 52 20.07 -7.27 -0.89
N SER A 53 19.14 -7.15 -1.82
CA SER A 53 18.25 -6.00 -1.92
C SER A 53 16.85 -6.36 -2.38
N VAL A 54 15.87 -5.53 -2.03
CA VAL A 54 14.50 -5.59 -2.54
C VAL A 54 14.04 -4.20 -2.94
N ARG A 55 13.35 -4.11 -4.08
CA ARG A 55 12.79 -2.86 -4.58
C ARG A 55 11.37 -2.67 -4.05
N ALA A 56 11.01 -1.44 -3.73
CA ALA A 56 9.70 -1.11 -3.17
C ALA A 56 9.20 0.25 -3.62
N HIS A 57 7.88 0.46 -3.50
CA HIS A 57 7.25 1.77 -3.66
C HIS A 57 7.25 2.53 -2.34
N ARG A 58 7.70 3.78 -2.35
CA ARG A 58 7.66 4.68 -1.18
C ARG A 58 6.27 4.82 -0.57
N PRO A 59 5.16 4.96 -1.33
CA PRO A 59 3.83 4.99 -0.74
C PRO A 59 3.49 3.72 0.07
N VAL A 60 3.91 2.54 -0.41
CA VAL A 60 3.71 1.27 0.30
C VAL A 60 4.53 1.25 1.60
N LEU A 61 5.78 1.70 1.54
CA LEU A 61 6.62 1.83 2.73
C LEU A 61 6.09 2.85 3.73
N LEU A 62 5.59 4.00 3.29
CA LEU A 62 4.96 5.00 4.16
C LEU A 62 3.71 4.45 4.85
N ALA A 63 2.92 3.64 4.14
CA ALA A 63 1.73 3.02 4.69
C ALA A 63 2.04 1.94 5.72
N ARG A 64 3.11 1.14 5.54
CA ARG A 64 3.42 -0.01 6.40
C ARG A 64 4.49 0.26 7.46
N ALA A 65 5.52 1.02 7.12
CA ALA A 65 6.70 1.25 7.96
C ALA A 65 7.31 2.64 7.72
N PRO A 66 6.59 3.74 8.05
CA PRO A 66 7.04 5.10 7.80
C PRO A 66 8.40 5.42 8.46
N LEU A 67 8.72 4.75 9.57
CA LEU A 67 9.99 4.91 10.29
C LEU A 67 11.22 4.56 9.44
N LEU A 68 11.11 3.64 8.47
CA LEU A 68 12.22 3.27 7.58
C LEU A 68 12.66 4.44 6.70
N LEU A 69 11.72 5.34 6.36
CA LEU A 69 11.97 6.51 5.53
C LEU A 69 12.36 7.74 6.37
N MET A 70 11.83 7.86 7.59
CA MET A 70 12.09 9.00 8.49
C MET A 70 13.50 9.00 9.10
N GLY A 71 14.13 7.83 9.23
CA GLY A 71 15.49 7.71 9.79
C GLY A 71 16.62 8.09 8.82
N GLN A 72 16.30 8.56 7.61
CA GLN A 72 17.30 8.82 6.57
C GLN A 72 17.75 10.29 6.58
N LEU A 73 19.06 10.51 6.44
CA LEU A 73 19.66 11.85 6.43
C LEU A 73 19.24 12.67 5.18
N HIS A 74 18.90 11.98 4.10
CA HIS A 74 18.45 12.59 2.85
C HIS A 74 16.92 12.72 2.82
N LYS A 75 16.39 13.82 2.26
CA LYS A 75 14.94 14.05 2.18
C LYS A 75 14.21 12.98 1.36
N ASP A 76 14.88 12.42 0.36
CA ASP A 76 14.34 11.38 -0.52
C ASP A 76 15.39 10.28 -0.73
N PRO A 77 15.51 9.33 0.21
CA PRO A 77 16.45 8.22 0.08
C PRO A 77 15.97 7.27 -1.02
N THR A 78 16.81 7.04 -2.03
CA THR A 78 16.60 6.01 -3.06
C THR A 78 17.15 4.65 -2.62
N THR A 79 18.03 4.63 -1.62
CA THR A 79 18.60 3.42 -1.03
C THR A 79 18.57 3.52 0.49
N ILE A 80 18.10 2.46 1.15
CA ILE A 80 17.95 2.37 2.60
C ILE A 80 18.68 1.11 3.07
N HIS A 81 19.73 1.29 3.85
CA HIS A 81 20.49 0.18 4.41
C HIS A 81 19.82 -0.36 5.68
N LEU A 82 19.55 -1.66 5.71
CA LEU A 82 18.85 -2.35 6.79
C LEU A 82 19.68 -3.55 7.28
N PRO A 83 20.88 -3.33 7.86
CA PRO A 83 21.83 -4.40 8.17
C PRO A 83 21.32 -5.40 9.22
N ASN A 84 20.28 -5.06 9.97
CA ASN A 84 19.68 -5.90 11.01
C ASN A 84 18.45 -6.68 10.54
N TYR A 85 18.18 -6.69 9.22
CA TYR A 85 17.02 -7.35 8.63
C TYR A 85 17.44 -8.45 7.66
N GLU A 86 16.67 -9.53 7.65
CA GLU A 86 16.79 -10.58 6.65
C GLU A 86 15.99 -10.26 5.39
N LEU A 87 16.52 -10.63 4.22
CA LEU A 87 15.86 -10.36 2.94
C LEU A 87 14.49 -11.06 2.82
N SER A 88 14.35 -12.29 3.32
CA SER A 88 13.06 -13.00 3.31
C SER A 88 12.02 -12.28 4.15
N ALA A 89 12.38 -11.86 5.37
CA ALA A 89 11.49 -11.12 6.25
C ALA A 89 11.06 -9.78 5.65
N LEU A 90 11.95 -9.10 4.90
CA LEU A 90 11.58 -7.87 4.18
C LEU A 90 10.62 -8.13 3.01
N LYS A 91 10.78 -9.24 2.29
CA LYS A 91 9.84 -9.63 1.23
C LYS A 91 8.47 -9.95 1.82
N ASP A 92 8.40 -10.84 2.81
CA ASP A 92 7.16 -11.22 3.51
C ASP A 92 6.44 -10.00 4.13
N PHE A 93 7.21 -9.00 4.58
CA PHE A 93 6.65 -7.77 5.12
C PHE A 93 6.03 -6.87 4.03
N LEU A 94 6.60 -6.87 2.82
CA LEU A 94 6.14 -6.02 1.72
C LEU A 94 5.00 -6.68 0.92
N TRP A 95 4.98 -8.00 0.80
CA TRP A 95 3.95 -8.76 0.09
C TRP A 95 3.92 -10.24 0.51
#